data_AF-A0A0F8XWZ6-F1
#
_entry.id   AF-A0A0F8XWZ6-F1
#
_cell.length_a   1.000
_cell.length_b   1.000
_cell.length_c   1.000
_cell.angle_alpha   90.00
_cell.angle_beta   90.00
_cell.angle_gamma   90.00
#
_symmetry.space_group_name_H-M   'P 1'
#
loop_
_entity.id
_entity.type
_entity.pdbx_description
1 polymer ?
#
loop_
_entity_poly.entity_id
_entity_poly.type
_entity_poly.pdbx_seq_one_letter_code
_entity_poly.pdbx_strand_id
1 'polypeptide(L)'
;MSENESSLERSNIFYFTVKKLKQNGKKFYDKATEPKVVKISIYISLATFLPGLIIGIIVAMNFGPVPYNLWLNYISDLGSFKYTPAPFILDLTCIISAIFILPLILNLNRLYSSNMVENIENSKRTHYVNKFRRIFGYMGVVSLFIGIFGMFFVGVFSEDRSPFDIHYIFSTLTFGGFAFGAFFTGLAIVLKKKLFPKAIGYFMILGPSTATILFVLCPEPLTRQFLEWIMLFSAIVWYYTIVWITLQKLNTLLFFNPNFKW
;
A
#
# COMPACT_ATOMS: atom_id res chain seq x y z
N MET A 1 -4.73 46.02 -28.53
CA MET A 1 -4.76 45.00 -27.46
C MET A 1 -3.34 44.47 -27.33
N SER A 2 -2.71 44.80 -26.21
CA SER A 2 -1.27 44.58 -26.02
C SER A 2 -1.01 43.16 -25.50
N GLU A 3 0.14 42.57 -25.84
CA GLU A 3 0.56 41.24 -25.35
C GLU A 3 0.49 41.11 -23.81
N ASN A 4 0.58 42.23 -23.09
CA ASN A 4 0.46 42.31 -21.62
C ASN A 4 -0.95 42.01 -21.08
N GLU A 5 -2.02 42.29 -21.81
CA GLU A 5 -3.38 41.91 -21.37
C GLU A 5 -3.56 40.38 -21.46
N SER A 6 -2.97 39.76 -22.49
CA SER A 6 -3.03 38.30 -22.70
C SER A 6 -2.20 37.49 -21.69
N SER A 7 -1.17 38.09 -21.09
CA SER A 7 -0.29 37.42 -20.12
C SER A 7 -0.89 37.45 -18.71
N LEU A 8 -1.54 38.57 -18.33
CA LEU A 8 -2.29 38.72 -17.09
C LEU A 8 -3.51 37.79 -17.03
N GLU A 9 -4.27 37.67 -18.14
CA GLU A 9 -5.39 36.72 -18.21
C GLU A 9 -4.93 35.27 -18.09
N ARG A 10 -3.85 34.87 -18.78
CA ARG A 10 -3.28 33.52 -18.67
C ARG A 10 -2.79 33.20 -17.26
N SER A 11 -2.15 34.17 -16.59
CA SER A 11 -1.71 34.05 -15.20
C SER A 11 -2.90 33.83 -14.24
N ASN A 12 -3.98 34.60 -14.43
CA ASN A 12 -5.20 34.48 -13.64
C ASN A 12 -5.89 33.12 -13.85
N ILE A 13 -6.03 32.66 -15.09
CA ILE A 13 -6.62 31.35 -15.42
C ILE A 13 -5.81 30.20 -14.78
N PHE A 14 -4.48 30.25 -14.89
CA PHE A 14 -3.61 29.25 -14.27
C PHE A 14 -3.77 29.23 -12.74
N TYR A 15 -3.75 30.41 -12.10
CA TYR A 15 -3.96 30.54 -10.67
C TYR A 15 -5.33 29.96 -10.21
N PHE A 16 -6.42 30.30 -10.90
CA PHE A 16 -7.75 29.76 -10.58
C PHE A 16 -7.82 28.26 -10.77
N THR A 17 -7.19 27.72 -11.83
CA THR A 17 -7.15 26.28 -12.11
C THR A 17 -6.38 25.53 -11.02
N VAL A 18 -5.19 26.00 -10.63
CA VAL A 18 -4.39 25.42 -9.56
C VAL A 18 -5.12 25.51 -8.21
N LYS A 19 -5.75 26.64 -7.90
CA LYS A 19 -6.55 26.82 -6.68
C LYS A 19 -7.73 25.85 -6.63
N LYS A 20 -8.45 25.68 -7.74
CA LYS A 20 -9.57 24.73 -7.86
C LYS A 20 -9.10 23.28 -7.71
N LEU A 21 -7.99 22.89 -8.36
CA LEU A 21 -7.38 21.57 -8.21
C LEU A 21 -6.99 21.30 -6.74
N LYS A 22 -6.36 22.26 -6.07
CA LYS A 22 -6.00 22.14 -4.65
C LYS A 22 -7.22 21.97 -3.75
N GLN A 23 -8.30 22.74 -4.00
CA GLN A 23 -9.54 22.61 -3.25
C GLN A 23 -10.23 21.25 -3.47
N ASN A 24 -10.29 20.79 -4.73
CA ASN A 24 -10.86 19.49 -5.07
C ASN A 24 -10.04 18.34 -4.48
N GLY A 25 -8.71 18.42 -4.57
CA GLY A 25 -7.79 17.45 -3.97
C GLY A 25 -7.96 17.37 -2.46
N LYS A 26 -8.11 18.53 -1.78
CA LYS A 26 -8.42 18.55 -0.34
C LYS A 26 -9.75 17.87 -0.02
N LYS A 27 -10.82 18.20 -0.76
CA LYS A 27 -12.15 17.57 -0.55
C LYS A 27 -12.10 16.06 -0.74
N PHE A 28 -11.41 15.60 -1.78
CA PHE A 28 -11.21 14.16 -2.03
C PHE A 28 -10.42 13.52 -0.89
N TYR A 29 -9.29 14.11 -0.51
CA TYR A 29 -8.45 13.61 0.58
C TYR A 29 -9.24 13.52 1.90
N ASP A 30 -9.99 14.56 2.25
CA ASP A 30 -10.80 14.59 3.46
C ASP A 30 -11.85 13.47 3.44
N LYS A 31 -12.58 13.32 2.33
CA LYS A 31 -13.58 12.25 2.17
C LYS A 31 -12.96 10.85 2.20
N ALA A 32 -11.87 10.63 1.46
CA ALA A 32 -11.19 9.33 1.37
C ALA A 32 -10.57 8.89 2.70
N THR A 33 -10.28 9.84 3.60
CA THR A 33 -9.73 9.56 4.93
C THR A 33 -10.77 9.67 6.05
N GLU A 34 -12.06 9.83 5.72
CA GLU A 34 -13.13 9.75 6.72
C GLU A 34 -13.09 8.37 7.41
N PRO A 35 -13.21 8.31 8.75
CA PRO A 35 -13.11 7.05 9.51
C PRO A 35 -14.01 5.93 8.98
N LYS A 36 -15.25 6.27 8.59
CA LYS A 36 -16.21 5.31 8.02
C LYS A 36 -15.74 4.75 6.68
N VAL A 37 -15.23 5.62 5.80
CA VAL A 37 -14.69 5.23 4.49
C VAL A 37 -13.49 4.31 4.68
N VAL A 38 -12.49 4.73 5.48
CA VAL A 38 -11.29 3.92 5.75
C VAL A 38 -11.65 2.55 6.33
N LYS A 39 -12.60 2.49 7.29
CA LYS A 39 -13.06 1.23 7.89
C LYS A 39 -13.71 0.31 6.87
N ILE A 40 -14.61 0.82 6.02
CA ILE A 40 -15.26 0.03 4.97
C ILE A 40 -14.21 -0.46 3.96
N SER A 41 -13.30 0.40 3.53
CA SER A 41 -12.26 0.03 2.57
C SER A 41 -11.32 -1.04 3.11
N ILE A 42 -10.95 -0.96 4.40
CA ILE A 42 -10.21 -2.03 5.07
C ILE A 42 -10.97 -3.36 4.99
N TYR A 43 -12.25 -3.39 5.37
CA TYR A 43 -13.03 -4.64 5.35
C TYR A 43 -13.15 -5.23 3.96
N ILE A 44 -13.40 -4.40 2.95
CA ILE A 44 -13.46 -4.86 1.56
C ILE A 44 -12.11 -5.43 1.15
N SER A 45 -11.00 -4.72 1.41
CA SER A 45 -9.67 -5.22 1.08
C SER A 45 -9.33 -6.55 1.77
N LEU A 46 -9.71 -6.73 3.05
CA LEU A 46 -9.51 -7.99 3.76
C LEU A 46 -10.36 -9.12 3.17
N ALA A 47 -11.63 -8.82 2.85
CA ALA A 47 -12.57 -9.77 2.26
C ALA A 47 -12.21 -10.14 0.81
N THR A 48 -11.45 -9.30 0.11
CA THR A 48 -11.05 -9.54 -1.28
C THR A 48 -9.68 -10.21 -1.35
N PHE A 49 -8.66 -9.66 -0.71
CA PHE A 49 -7.28 -10.07 -0.99
C PHE A 49 -6.97 -11.52 -0.58
N LEU A 50 -7.12 -11.83 0.71
CA LEU A 50 -6.74 -13.14 1.22
C LEU A 50 -7.72 -14.25 0.78
N PRO A 51 -9.05 -14.05 0.85
CA PRO A 51 -9.99 -15.03 0.30
C PRO A 51 -9.79 -15.24 -1.20
N GLY A 52 -9.62 -14.16 -1.98
CA GLY A 52 -9.38 -14.25 -3.43
C GLY A 52 -8.12 -15.02 -3.77
N LEU A 53 -7.02 -14.76 -3.04
CA LEU A 53 -5.77 -15.51 -3.19
C LEU A 53 -5.94 -17.00 -2.84
N ILE A 54 -6.58 -17.30 -1.72
CA ILE A 54 -6.84 -18.70 -1.29
C ILE A 54 -7.71 -19.43 -2.33
N ILE A 55 -8.77 -18.80 -2.82
CA ILE A 55 -9.63 -19.36 -3.85
C ILE A 55 -8.83 -19.60 -5.13
N GLY A 56 -8.00 -18.64 -5.56
CA GLY A 56 -7.12 -18.81 -6.72
C GLY A 56 -6.19 -20.01 -6.59
N ILE A 57 -5.55 -20.17 -5.43
CA ILE A 57 -4.68 -21.33 -5.14
C ILE A 57 -5.48 -22.64 -5.18
N ILE A 58 -6.65 -22.70 -4.52
CA ILE A 58 -7.50 -23.91 -4.51
C ILE A 58 -7.90 -24.26 -5.94
N VAL A 59 -8.27 -23.27 -6.75
CA VAL A 59 -8.67 -23.47 -8.14
C VAL A 59 -7.50 -24.01 -8.97
N ALA A 60 -6.31 -23.41 -8.85
CA ALA A 60 -5.12 -23.86 -9.57
C ALA A 60 -4.71 -25.29 -9.18
N MET A 61 -4.70 -25.61 -7.89
CA MET A 61 -4.25 -26.92 -7.40
C MET A 61 -5.20 -28.07 -7.78
N ASN A 62 -6.51 -27.83 -7.83
CA ASN A 62 -7.50 -28.90 -8.01
C ASN A 62 -8.07 -28.97 -9.43
N PHE A 63 -8.06 -27.86 -10.17
CA PHE A 63 -8.70 -27.75 -11.49
C PHE A 63 -7.76 -27.19 -12.55
N GLY A 64 -6.49 -26.93 -12.22
CA GLY A 64 -5.46 -26.51 -13.16
C GLY A 64 -5.16 -27.57 -14.20
N PRO A 65 -4.93 -27.19 -15.48
CA PRO A 65 -4.53 -28.15 -16.51
C PRO A 65 -3.11 -28.68 -16.31
N VAL A 66 -2.28 -27.94 -15.56
CA VAL A 66 -0.94 -28.34 -15.12
C VAL A 66 -0.89 -28.31 -13.59
N PRO A 67 -0.21 -29.26 -12.93
CA PRO A 67 -0.07 -29.24 -11.48
C PRO A 67 0.52 -27.93 -10.96
N TYR A 68 -0.18 -27.30 -10.02
CA TYR A 68 0.28 -26.11 -9.32
C TYR A 68 0.76 -26.47 -7.91
N ASN A 69 1.93 -25.99 -7.52
CA ASN A 69 2.45 -26.11 -6.16
C ASN A 69 2.92 -24.75 -5.65
N LEU A 70 2.38 -24.33 -4.50
CA LEU A 70 2.66 -23.04 -3.88
C LEU A 70 4.17 -22.78 -3.73
N TRP A 71 4.99 -23.77 -3.40
CA TRP A 71 6.41 -23.55 -3.16
C TRP A 71 7.29 -23.61 -4.42
N LEU A 72 6.75 -24.13 -5.51
CA LEU A 72 7.47 -24.38 -6.77
C LEU A 72 7.00 -23.48 -7.91
N ASN A 73 5.88 -22.78 -7.74
CA ASN A 73 5.29 -21.88 -8.72
C ASN A 73 5.28 -20.44 -8.21
N TYR A 74 5.33 -19.49 -9.14
CA TYR A 74 5.18 -18.09 -8.81
C TYR A 74 3.73 -17.77 -8.40
N ILE A 75 3.53 -16.63 -7.75
CA ILE A 75 2.19 -16.09 -7.50
C ILE A 75 1.56 -15.69 -8.83
N SER A 76 2.34 -15.13 -9.76
CA SER A 76 1.85 -14.71 -11.08
C SER A 76 1.34 -15.88 -11.94
N ASP A 77 1.82 -17.11 -11.69
CA ASP A 77 1.30 -18.33 -12.33
C ASP A 77 -0.22 -18.51 -12.06
N LEU A 78 -0.77 -17.97 -10.97
CA LEU A 78 -2.23 -17.96 -10.72
C LEU A 78 -2.99 -17.08 -11.71
N GLY A 79 -2.32 -16.13 -12.35
CA GLY A 79 -2.84 -15.28 -13.43
C GLY A 79 -2.73 -15.92 -14.83
N SER A 80 -2.12 -17.11 -14.94
CA SER A 80 -1.97 -17.82 -16.22
C SER A 80 -3.01 -18.92 -16.40
N PHE A 81 -3.59 -18.99 -17.60
CA PHE A 81 -4.43 -20.09 -18.07
C PHE A 81 -3.68 -21.43 -18.10
N LYS A 82 -2.34 -21.40 -18.11
CA LYS A 82 -1.51 -22.61 -18.03
C LYS A 82 -1.69 -23.34 -16.70
N TYR A 83 -1.90 -22.63 -15.61
CA TYR A 83 -2.02 -23.23 -14.27
C TYR A 83 -3.41 -23.07 -13.66
N THR A 84 -4.18 -22.06 -14.07
CA THR A 84 -5.45 -21.73 -13.45
C THR A 84 -6.53 -21.56 -14.52
N PRO A 85 -7.63 -22.34 -14.50
CA PRO A 85 -8.73 -22.18 -15.47
C PRO A 85 -9.49 -20.85 -15.30
N ALA A 86 -9.39 -20.21 -14.13
CA ALA A 86 -10.03 -18.95 -13.79
C ALA A 86 -9.00 -17.89 -13.35
N PRO A 87 -8.08 -17.45 -14.22
CA PRO A 87 -6.99 -16.54 -13.85
C PRO A 87 -7.51 -15.14 -13.44
N PHE A 88 -8.70 -14.77 -13.90
CA PHE A 88 -9.35 -13.51 -13.54
C PHE A 88 -9.59 -13.36 -12.03
N ILE A 89 -9.55 -14.46 -11.26
CA ILE A 89 -9.68 -14.42 -9.80
C ILE A 89 -8.52 -13.62 -9.19
N LEU A 90 -7.28 -13.92 -9.58
CA LEU A 90 -6.12 -13.16 -9.09
C LEU A 90 -6.19 -11.71 -9.58
N ASP A 91 -6.50 -11.51 -10.86
CA ASP A 91 -6.56 -10.18 -11.47
C ASP A 91 -7.52 -9.24 -10.73
N LEU A 92 -8.77 -9.67 -10.54
CA LEU A 92 -9.78 -8.90 -9.81
C LEU A 92 -9.40 -8.72 -8.35
N THR A 93 -8.79 -9.74 -7.73
CA THR A 93 -8.30 -9.66 -6.36
C THR A 93 -7.27 -8.54 -6.22
N CYS A 94 -6.31 -8.45 -7.14
CA CYS A 94 -5.29 -7.42 -7.16
C CYS A 94 -5.88 -6.02 -7.41
N ILE A 95 -6.72 -5.88 -8.44
CA ILE A 95 -7.36 -4.60 -8.80
C ILE A 95 -8.22 -4.05 -7.66
N ILE A 96 -9.15 -4.87 -7.13
CA ILE A 96 -10.08 -4.43 -6.09
C ILE A 96 -9.31 -4.10 -4.81
N SER A 97 -8.37 -4.96 -4.41
CA SER A 97 -7.59 -4.73 -3.20
C SER A 97 -6.75 -3.45 -3.30
N ALA A 98 -6.12 -3.18 -4.45
CA ALA A 98 -5.36 -1.94 -4.66
C ALA A 98 -6.22 -0.68 -4.50
N ILE A 99 -7.45 -0.68 -5.04
CA ILE A 99 -8.39 0.44 -4.90
C ILE A 99 -8.77 0.66 -3.43
N PHE A 100 -9.05 -0.41 -2.69
CA PHE A 100 -9.54 -0.32 -1.31
C PHE A 100 -8.42 -0.18 -0.26
N ILE A 101 -7.16 -0.44 -0.61
CA ILE A 101 -6.00 -0.11 0.23
C ILE A 101 -5.69 1.41 0.19
N LEU A 102 -6.04 2.10 -0.89
CA LEU A 102 -5.74 3.52 -1.07
C LEU A 102 -6.24 4.42 0.09
N PRO A 103 -7.50 4.33 0.56
CA PRO A 103 -7.98 5.07 1.74
C PRO A 103 -7.14 4.85 3.00
N LEU A 104 -6.64 3.63 3.23
CA LEU A 104 -5.76 3.32 4.36
C LEU A 104 -4.42 4.06 4.22
N ILE A 105 -3.79 4.05 3.04
CA ILE A 105 -2.52 4.75 2.79
C ILE A 105 -2.69 6.26 3.01
N LEU A 106 -3.79 6.83 2.52
CA LEU A 106 -4.12 8.25 2.75
C LEU A 106 -4.33 8.55 4.25
N ASN A 107 -4.97 7.63 4.99
CA ASN A 107 -5.13 7.77 6.43
C ASN A 107 -3.78 7.72 7.16
N LEU A 108 -2.84 6.85 6.76
CA LEU A 108 -1.48 6.84 7.28
C LEU A 108 -0.75 8.17 7.02
N ASN A 109 -0.92 8.76 5.84
CA ASN A 109 -0.40 10.09 5.54
C ASN A 109 -0.93 11.16 6.51
N ARG A 110 -2.20 11.08 6.91
CA ARG A 110 -2.81 11.98 7.91
C ARG A 110 -2.15 11.83 9.28
N LEU A 111 -1.82 10.60 9.68
CA LEU A 111 -1.13 10.33 10.94
C LEU A 111 0.27 10.94 10.99
N TYR A 112 0.99 10.96 9.86
CA TYR A 112 2.33 11.57 9.79
C TYR A 112 2.31 13.10 9.65
N SER A 113 1.30 13.64 8.95
CA SER A 113 1.14 15.08 8.72
C SER A 113 0.52 15.84 9.89
N SER A 114 -0.33 15.19 10.70
CA SER A 114 -0.96 15.85 11.84
C SER A 114 0.10 16.45 12.77
N ASN A 115 0.00 17.76 13.00
CA ASN A 115 0.63 18.41 14.13
C ASN A 115 -0.08 17.88 15.37
N MET A 116 0.30 16.69 15.83
CA MET A 116 -0.01 16.30 17.19
C MET A 116 0.66 17.34 18.07
N VAL A 117 -0.14 18.26 18.58
CA VAL A 117 0.22 19.26 19.58
C VAL A 117 0.83 18.49 20.72
N GLU A 118 2.15 18.44 20.76
CA GLU A 118 2.86 17.96 21.92
C GLU A 118 3.07 19.16 22.81
N ASN A 119 2.60 19.01 24.04
CA ASN A 119 3.05 19.84 25.14
C ASN A 119 4.57 19.97 25.06
N ILE A 120 5.00 21.22 25.15
CA ILE A 120 6.30 21.75 24.77
C ILE A 120 7.40 21.10 25.60
N GLU A 121 7.85 19.90 25.23
CA GLU A 121 9.18 19.42 25.60
C GLU A 121 10.18 20.02 24.60
N ASN A 122 10.68 21.20 24.97
CA ASN A 122 11.57 22.10 24.22
C ASN A 122 12.98 21.52 23.93
N SER A 123 13.13 20.20 23.77
CA SER A 123 14.44 19.61 23.46
C SER A 123 14.68 19.57 21.94
N LYS A 124 15.87 20.04 21.51
CA LYS A 124 16.34 19.93 20.12
C LYS A 124 16.24 18.48 19.61
N ARG A 125 16.51 17.50 20.49
CA ARG A 125 16.41 16.06 20.18
C ARG A 125 15.01 15.65 19.76
N THR A 126 13.97 16.06 20.51
CA THR A 126 12.56 15.74 20.20
C THR A 126 12.15 16.33 18.85
N HIS A 127 12.63 17.54 18.53
CA HIS A 127 12.40 18.16 17.22
C HIS A 127 12.97 17.32 16.07
N TYR A 128 14.23 16.90 16.16
CA TYR A 128 14.85 16.08 15.11
C TYR A 128 14.17 14.73 14.95
N VAL A 129 13.85 14.03 16.05
CA VAL A 129 13.13 12.74 15.99
C VAL A 129 11.78 12.91 15.28
N ASN A 130 11.03 13.98 15.60
CA ASN A 130 9.77 14.28 14.95
C ASN A 130 9.94 14.60 13.46
N LYS A 131 10.98 15.34 13.09
CA LYS A 131 11.33 15.66 11.70
C LYS A 131 11.66 14.39 10.91
N PHE A 132 12.56 13.55 11.40
CA PHE A 132 12.94 12.29 10.75
C PHE A 132 11.75 11.34 10.61
N ARG A 133 10.93 11.21 11.67
CA ARG A 133 9.71 10.43 11.62
C ARG A 133 8.77 10.87 10.49
N ARG A 134 8.61 12.19 10.29
CA ARG A 134 7.77 12.74 9.21
C ARG A 134 8.36 12.43 7.84
N ILE A 135 9.67 12.63 7.66
CA ILE A 135 10.36 12.34 6.40
C ILE A 135 10.17 10.87 6.03
N PHE A 136 10.51 9.95 6.93
CA PHE A 136 10.33 8.52 6.69
C PHE A 136 8.86 8.13 6.53
N GLY A 137 7.94 8.75 7.28
CA GLY A 137 6.51 8.54 7.11
C GLY A 137 6.03 8.90 5.69
N TYR A 138 6.47 10.03 5.16
CA TYR A 138 6.13 10.45 3.79
C TYR A 138 6.80 9.57 2.73
N MET A 139 8.07 9.21 2.91
CA MET A 139 8.75 8.26 2.01
C MET A 139 8.02 6.92 1.96
N GLY A 140 7.63 6.41 3.13
CA GLY A 140 6.84 5.17 3.24
C GLY A 140 5.50 5.28 2.52
N VAL A 141 4.75 6.36 2.73
CA VAL A 141 3.49 6.60 2.01
C VAL A 141 3.69 6.63 0.49
N VAL A 142 4.70 7.34 -0.01
CA VAL A 142 5.00 7.39 -1.46
C VAL A 142 5.35 6.00 -2.00
N SER A 143 6.17 5.23 -1.29
CA SER A 143 6.50 3.86 -1.70
C SER A 143 5.26 2.94 -1.68
N LEU A 144 4.37 3.07 -0.69
CA LEU A 144 3.11 2.32 -0.66
C LEU A 144 2.20 2.69 -1.84
N PHE A 145 2.17 3.96 -2.26
CA PHE A 145 1.48 4.38 -3.49
C PHE A 145 2.02 3.69 -4.74
N ILE A 146 3.35 3.58 -4.86
CA ILE A 146 3.99 2.84 -5.94
C ILE A 146 3.59 1.36 -5.87
N GLY A 147 3.55 0.79 -4.67
CA GLY A 147 3.14 -0.60 -4.43
C GLY A 147 1.70 -0.88 -4.91
N ILE A 148 0.72 -0.07 -4.49
CA ILE A 148 -0.67 -0.24 -4.92
C ILE A 148 -0.87 0.06 -6.41
N PHE A 149 -0.08 0.99 -6.98
CA PHE A 149 -0.12 1.28 -8.40
C PHE A 149 0.38 0.07 -9.21
N GLY A 150 1.51 -0.52 -8.80
CA GLY A 150 1.97 -1.79 -9.34
C GLY A 150 0.90 -2.88 -9.21
N MET A 151 0.32 -3.04 -8.02
CA MET A 151 -0.64 -4.10 -7.73
C MET A 151 -1.89 -4.01 -8.61
N PHE A 152 -2.40 -2.79 -8.81
CA PHE A 152 -3.52 -2.55 -9.71
C PHE A 152 -3.19 -3.04 -11.13
N PHE A 153 -2.03 -2.64 -11.65
CA PHE A 153 -1.62 -2.97 -13.01
C PHE A 153 -1.14 -4.41 -13.19
N VAL A 154 -0.67 -5.09 -12.14
CA VAL A 154 -0.47 -6.55 -12.14
C VAL A 154 -1.77 -7.28 -12.46
N GLY A 155 -2.90 -6.81 -11.92
CA GLY A 155 -4.20 -7.39 -12.25
C GLY A 155 -4.72 -7.01 -13.63
N VAL A 156 -4.38 -5.83 -14.14
CA VAL A 156 -4.75 -5.41 -15.52
C VAL A 156 -3.93 -6.17 -16.57
N PHE A 157 -2.62 -6.25 -16.35
CA PHE A 157 -1.65 -6.91 -17.22
C PHE A 157 -1.19 -8.20 -16.55
N SER A 158 -2.11 -9.15 -16.47
CA SER A 158 -1.85 -10.50 -15.95
C SER A 158 -0.81 -11.23 -16.80
N GLU A 159 -0.23 -12.32 -16.27
CA GLU A 159 0.89 -13.07 -16.89
C GLU A 159 0.67 -13.33 -18.40
N ASP A 160 -0.49 -13.89 -18.76
CA ASP A 160 -0.82 -14.21 -20.15
C ASP A 160 -1.36 -13.00 -20.95
N ARG A 161 -1.74 -11.91 -20.26
CA ARG A 161 -2.39 -10.71 -20.82
C ARG A 161 -1.48 -9.47 -20.73
N SER A 162 -0.19 -9.67 -20.83
CA SER A 162 0.82 -8.63 -20.66
C SER A 162 1.60 -8.42 -21.96
N PRO A 163 1.30 -7.37 -22.76
CA PRO A 163 2.12 -7.04 -23.91
C PRO A 163 3.53 -6.63 -23.46
N PHE A 164 4.57 -7.16 -24.11
CA PHE A 164 5.97 -6.83 -23.85
C PHE A 164 6.44 -7.09 -22.39
N ASP A 165 5.88 -8.09 -21.72
CA ASP A 165 6.24 -8.45 -20.32
C ASP A 165 6.14 -7.30 -19.30
N ILE A 166 5.26 -6.32 -19.55
CA ILE A 166 5.01 -5.22 -18.60
C ILE A 166 4.50 -5.72 -17.23
N HIS A 167 3.94 -6.93 -17.15
CA HIS A 167 3.63 -7.61 -15.90
C HIS A 167 4.83 -7.61 -14.94
N TYR A 168 6.03 -7.94 -15.44
CA TYR A 168 7.25 -7.99 -14.64
C TYR A 168 7.62 -6.62 -14.06
N ILE A 169 7.40 -5.54 -14.82
CA ILE A 169 7.63 -4.18 -14.34
C ILE A 169 6.65 -3.86 -13.21
N PHE A 170 5.36 -4.14 -13.39
CA PHE A 170 4.35 -3.84 -12.38
C PHE A 170 4.45 -4.73 -11.14
N SER A 171 4.85 -6.00 -11.28
CA SER A 171 5.13 -6.88 -10.15
C SER A 171 6.34 -6.38 -9.36
N THR A 172 7.39 -5.93 -10.04
CA THR A 172 8.55 -5.28 -9.41
C THR A 172 8.15 -4.00 -8.67
N LEU A 173 7.30 -3.15 -9.27
CA LEU A 173 6.77 -1.96 -8.59
C LEU A 173 5.92 -2.33 -7.37
N THR A 174 5.16 -3.42 -7.45
CA THR A 174 4.32 -3.92 -6.34
C THR A 174 5.18 -4.34 -5.16
N PHE A 175 6.07 -5.32 -5.37
CA PHE A 175 6.92 -5.86 -4.30
C PHE A 175 7.91 -4.81 -3.80
N GLY A 176 8.57 -4.08 -4.69
CA GLY A 176 9.49 -3.00 -4.32
C GLY A 176 8.78 -1.88 -3.55
N GLY A 177 7.64 -1.42 -4.05
CA GLY A 177 6.83 -0.39 -3.40
C GLY A 177 6.37 -0.79 -2.00
N PHE A 178 5.86 -2.02 -1.82
CA PHE A 178 5.48 -2.51 -0.50
C PHE A 178 6.68 -2.77 0.41
N ALA A 179 7.82 -3.25 -0.09
CA ALA A 179 9.02 -3.47 0.71
C ALA A 179 9.61 -2.15 1.21
N PHE A 180 9.82 -1.16 0.33
CA PHE A 180 10.28 0.18 0.73
C PHE A 180 9.24 0.91 1.58
N GLY A 181 7.96 0.74 1.27
CA GLY A 181 6.86 1.26 2.07
C GLY A 181 6.93 0.73 3.50
N ALA A 182 7.04 -0.59 3.67
CA ALA A 182 7.20 -1.22 4.96
C ALA A 182 8.46 -0.72 5.70
N PHE A 183 9.60 -0.65 5.01
CA PHE A 183 10.86 -0.19 5.59
C PHE A 183 10.75 1.23 6.18
N PHE A 184 10.31 2.20 5.38
CA PHE A 184 10.24 3.60 5.81
C PHE A 184 9.09 3.86 6.82
N THR A 185 7.93 3.23 6.62
CA THR A 185 6.84 3.26 7.60
C THR A 185 7.27 2.64 8.94
N GLY A 186 8.02 1.53 8.89
CA GLY A 186 8.59 0.85 10.05
C GLY A 186 9.58 1.74 10.80
N LEU A 187 10.49 2.42 10.09
CA LEU A 187 11.39 3.43 10.68
C LEU A 187 10.61 4.54 11.39
N ALA A 188 9.56 5.08 10.74
CA ALA A 188 8.72 6.10 11.35
C ALA A 188 8.03 5.60 12.63
N ILE A 189 7.61 4.33 12.68
CA ILE A 189 7.02 3.70 13.87
C ILE A 189 8.06 3.53 14.99
N VAL A 190 9.25 3.02 14.68
CA VAL A 190 10.30 2.76 15.67
C VAL A 190 10.79 4.05 16.33
N LEU A 191 10.93 5.13 15.55
CA LEU A 191 11.40 6.44 16.03
C LEU A 191 10.47 7.04 17.08
N LYS A 192 9.17 6.75 17.05
CA LYS A 192 8.24 7.26 18.05
C LYS A 192 7.06 6.33 18.33
N LYS A 193 7.06 5.77 19.54
CA LYS A 193 5.93 5.01 20.07
C LYS A 193 4.78 5.96 20.35
N LYS A 194 3.79 5.98 19.47
CA LYS A 194 2.52 6.71 19.69
C LYS A 194 1.33 5.88 19.29
N LEU A 195 1.37 5.35 18.07
CA LEU A 195 0.21 4.68 17.47
C LEU A 195 0.43 3.18 17.33
N PHE A 196 1.63 2.75 16.96
CA PHE A 196 1.93 1.36 16.70
C PHE A 196 3.03 0.88 17.67
N PRO A 197 2.94 -0.36 18.19
CA PRO A 197 4.03 -1.01 18.90
C PRO A 197 5.34 -1.02 18.09
N LYS A 198 6.47 -0.76 18.74
CA LYS A 198 7.79 -0.74 18.08
C LYS A 198 8.16 -2.08 17.44
N ALA A 199 7.74 -3.20 18.04
CA ALA A 199 7.96 -4.54 17.51
C ALA A 199 7.47 -4.70 16.06
N ILE A 200 6.30 -4.10 15.75
CA ILE A 200 5.75 -4.09 14.39
C ILE A 200 6.64 -3.26 13.47
N GLY A 201 7.10 -2.10 13.94
CA GLY A 201 8.04 -1.27 13.18
C GLY A 201 9.34 -2.02 12.86
N TYR A 202 9.91 -2.76 13.82
CA TYR A 202 11.09 -3.61 13.57
C TYR A 202 10.81 -4.72 12.57
N PHE A 203 9.66 -5.40 12.67
CA PHE A 203 9.27 -6.41 11.68
C PHE A 203 9.09 -5.80 10.28
N MET A 204 8.47 -4.63 10.17
CA MET A 204 8.31 -3.93 8.88
C MET A 204 9.64 -3.51 8.25
N ILE A 205 10.65 -3.20 9.06
CA ILE A 205 12.01 -2.91 8.58
C ILE A 205 12.73 -4.17 8.13
N LEU A 206 12.66 -5.25 8.92
CA LEU A 206 13.50 -6.43 8.70
C LEU A 206 12.81 -7.47 7.81
N GLY A 207 11.55 -7.80 8.06
CA GLY A 207 10.83 -8.88 7.37
C GLY A 207 10.79 -8.70 5.85
N PRO A 208 10.08 -7.67 5.33
CA PRO A 208 9.97 -7.48 3.88
C PRO A 208 11.33 -7.21 3.23
N SER A 209 12.18 -6.39 3.84
CA SER A 209 13.51 -6.07 3.28
C SER A 209 14.42 -7.28 3.21
N THR A 210 14.48 -8.13 4.25
CA THR A 210 15.25 -9.38 4.19
C THR A 210 14.69 -10.32 3.13
N ALA A 211 13.36 -10.47 3.03
CA ALA A 211 12.74 -11.30 2.00
C ALA A 211 13.09 -10.81 0.58
N THR A 212 13.03 -9.49 0.34
CA THR A 212 13.42 -8.89 -0.95
C THR A 212 14.90 -9.06 -1.24
N ILE A 213 15.79 -8.86 -0.27
CA ILE A 213 17.24 -9.08 -0.45
C ILE A 213 17.51 -10.55 -0.81
N LEU A 214 16.89 -11.49 -0.09
CA LEU A 214 17.03 -12.91 -0.38
C LEU A 214 16.47 -13.25 -1.76
N PHE A 215 15.34 -12.69 -2.18
CA PHE A 215 14.78 -12.89 -3.52
C PHE A 215 15.75 -12.45 -4.63
N VAL A 216 16.42 -11.30 -4.46
CA VAL A 216 17.39 -10.78 -5.43
C VAL A 216 18.66 -11.62 -5.47
N LEU A 217 19.21 -11.99 -4.32
CA LEU A 217 20.43 -12.79 -4.23
C LEU A 217 20.20 -14.26 -4.58
N CYS A 218 19.02 -14.77 -4.28
CA CYS A 218 18.57 -16.15 -4.44
C CYS A 218 19.64 -17.19 -4.03
N PRO A 219 20.13 -17.17 -2.78
CA PRO A 219 21.17 -18.11 -2.35
C PRO A 219 20.62 -19.54 -2.33
N GLU A 220 21.40 -20.49 -2.84
CA GLU A 220 21.06 -21.92 -2.73
C GLU A 220 20.95 -22.34 -1.24
N PRO A 221 19.97 -23.18 -0.85
CA PRO A 221 19.03 -23.93 -1.70
C PRO A 221 17.69 -23.20 -1.96
N LEU A 222 17.58 -21.90 -1.72
CA LEU A 222 16.32 -21.16 -1.85
C LEU A 222 16.02 -20.85 -3.32
N THR A 223 14.77 -21.08 -3.73
CA THR A 223 14.28 -20.77 -5.08
C THR A 223 13.57 -19.41 -5.11
N ARG A 224 13.52 -18.78 -6.29
CA ARG A 224 12.83 -17.48 -6.46
C ARG A 224 11.33 -17.59 -6.21
N GLN A 225 10.71 -18.69 -6.64
CA GLN A 225 9.29 -18.97 -6.43
C GLN A 225 8.98 -18.98 -4.93
N PHE A 226 9.73 -19.78 -4.17
CA PHE A 226 9.59 -19.82 -2.71
C PHE A 226 9.77 -18.44 -2.07
N LEU A 227 10.81 -17.71 -2.47
CA LEU A 227 11.12 -16.39 -1.92
C LEU A 227 10.06 -15.33 -2.27
N GLU A 228 9.39 -15.45 -3.42
CA GLU A 228 8.25 -14.60 -3.78
C GLU A 228 7.09 -14.77 -2.79
N TRP A 229 6.77 -16.01 -2.43
CA TRP A 229 5.78 -16.31 -1.39
C TRP A 229 6.19 -15.77 -0.02
N ILE A 230 7.47 -15.90 0.35
CA ILE A 230 7.98 -15.31 1.59
C ILE A 230 7.85 -13.78 1.58
N MET A 231 8.12 -13.11 0.46
CA MET A 231 7.88 -11.67 0.32
C MET A 231 6.40 -11.32 0.52
N LEU A 232 5.49 -12.07 -0.13
CA LEU A 232 4.05 -11.87 0.00
C LEU A 232 3.57 -12.08 1.45
N PHE A 233 3.93 -13.19 2.07
CA PHE A 233 3.51 -13.48 3.45
C PHE A 233 4.06 -12.45 4.43
N SER A 234 5.32 -12.04 4.25
CA SER A 234 5.92 -10.96 5.03
C SER A 234 5.14 -9.66 4.88
N ALA A 235 4.70 -9.32 3.65
CA ALA A 235 3.85 -8.17 3.39
C ALA A 235 2.47 -8.28 4.06
N ILE A 236 1.81 -9.44 3.97
CA ILE A 236 0.50 -9.72 4.58
C ILE A 236 0.58 -9.56 6.10
N VAL A 237 1.61 -10.10 6.76
CA VAL A 237 1.74 -10.08 8.22
C VAL A 237 1.74 -8.64 8.74
N TRP A 238 2.56 -7.75 8.17
CA TRP A 238 2.56 -6.37 8.64
C TRP A 238 1.30 -5.62 8.22
N TYR A 239 0.78 -5.85 7.00
CA TYR A 239 -0.44 -5.22 6.52
C TYR A 239 -1.63 -5.50 7.44
N TYR A 240 -1.88 -6.78 7.75
CA TYR A 240 -2.97 -7.20 8.64
C TYR A 240 -2.80 -6.62 10.04
N THR A 241 -1.57 -6.55 10.54
CA THR A 241 -1.30 -5.97 11.85
C THR A 241 -1.60 -4.47 11.90
N ILE A 242 -1.17 -3.70 10.90
CA ILE A 242 -1.46 -2.26 10.79
C ILE A 242 -2.96 -2.02 10.63
N VAL A 243 -3.62 -2.83 9.80
CA VAL A 243 -5.07 -2.80 9.59
C VAL A 243 -5.83 -3.04 10.90
N TRP A 244 -5.47 -4.09 11.63
CA TRP A 244 -6.10 -4.44 12.90
C TRP A 244 -6.02 -3.30 13.92
N ILE A 245 -4.83 -2.74 14.12
CA ILE A 245 -4.61 -1.61 15.03
C ILE A 245 -5.39 -0.37 14.57
N THR A 246 -5.47 -0.14 13.26
CA THR A 246 -6.23 0.97 12.69
C THR A 246 -7.72 0.79 12.94
N LEU A 247 -8.28 -0.40 12.70
CA LEU A 247 -9.68 -0.71 12.97
C LEU A 247 -10.04 -0.53 14.44
N GLN A 248 -9.21 -1.02 15.36
CA GLN A 248 -9.43 -0.83 16.80
C GLN A 248 -9.62 0.66 17.13
N LYS A 249 -8.73 1.53 16.62
CA LYS A 249 -8.83 2.98 16.86
C LYS A 249 -10.03 3.62 16.20
N LEU A 250 -10.31 3.28 14.94
CA LEU A 250 -11.47 3.82 14.23
C LEU A 250 -12.77 3.42 14.93
N ASN A 251 -12.86 2.19 15.43
CA ASN A 251 -14.01 1.72 16.22
C ASN A 251 -14.16 2.52 17.51
N THR A 252 -13.08 2.76 18.25
CA THR A 252 -13.11 3.60 19.45
C THR A 252 -13.57 5.02 19.12
N LEU A 253 -13.00 5.66 18.10
CA LEU A 253 -13.37 7.01 17.67
C LEU A 253 -14.84 7.10 17.26
N LEU A 254 -15.31 6.16 16.44
CA LEU A 254 -16.70 6.13 15.95
C LEU A 254 -17.71 5.75 17.02
N PHE A 255 -17.32 4.95 18.02
CA PHE A 255 -18.17 4.62 19.15
C PHE A 255 -18.44 5.85 20.01
N PHE A 256 -17.41 6.63 20.33
CA PHE A 256 -17.56 7.86 21.14
C PHE A 256 -18.09 9.05 20.33
N ASN A 257 -17.85 9.09 19.02
CA ASN A 257 -18.36 10.13 18.15
C ASN A 257 -18.71 9.57 16.75
N PRO A 258 -19.96 9.12 16.53
CA PRO A 258 -20.41 8.55 15.26
C PRO A 258 -20.32 9.49 14.05
N ASN A 259 -20.20 10.80 14.31
CA ASN A 259 -20.11 11.86 13.32
C ASN A 259 -18.71 12.48 13.24
N PHE A 260 -17.70 11.84 13.84
CA PHE A 260 -16.32 12.35 13.85
C PHE A 260 -15.78 12.56 12.43
N LYS A 261 -15.27 13.77 12.21
CA LYS A 261 -14.46 14.15 11.04
C LYS A 261 -13.11 14.64 11.56
N TRP A 262 -12.05 14.30 10.85
CA TRP A 262 -10.69 14.72 11.18
C TRP A 262 -10.47 16.22 11.01
#